data_AF-A0A0G4GBD6-F1
#
_entry.id   AF-A0A0G4GBD6-F1
#
_cell.length_a   1.000
_cell.length_b   1.000
_cell.length_c   1.000
_cell.angle_alpha   90.00
_cell.angle_beta   90.00
_cell.angle_gamma   90.00
#
_symmetry.space_group_name_H-M   'P 1'
#
loop_
_entity.id
_entity.type
_entity.pdbx_description
1 polymer ?
#
loop_
_entity_poly.entity_id
_entity_poly.type
_entity_poly.pdbx_seq_one_letter_code
_entity_poly.pdbx_strand_id
1 'polypeptide(L)'
;MRFAFQPKAALPPALYPSKPPRSALMYPQRYSQRLVASSATFIVPIAVAVCQNHWDFATLASLVLVTSLNHWRSPVFTSWRRRVDTTLVRGGTVYHLVQALKGLQLLPLLGFLSLTSVGASLYLMAIVYGQKGEHNRASLCHVGFHLSFVVGSCLLYCTLNPSPMDLPIPVALTVARLLPRD
;
A
#
# COMPACT_ATOMS: atom_id res chain seq x y z
N MET A 1 -18.59 -32.85 13.91
CA MET A 1 -17.18 -33.31 14.00
C MET A 1 -16.30 -32.13 14.44
N ARG A 2 -15.81 -32.13 15.68
CA ARG A 2 -14.87 -31.11 16.18
C ARG A 2 -13.45 -31.64 15.97
N PHE A 3 -12.68 -31.03 15.07
CA PHE A 3 -11.24 -31.29 14.97
C PHE A 3 -10.56 -30.64 16.17
N ALA A 4 -10.19 -31.43 17.17
CA ALA A 4 -9.36 -30.99 18.27
C ALA A 4 -7.98 -30.60 17.71
N PHE A 5 -7.63 -29.32 17.83
CA PHE A 5 -6.32 -28.80 17.48
C PHE A 5 -5.32 -29.33 18.51
N GLN A 6 -4.66 -30.45 18.20
CA GLN A 6 -3.54 -30.94 18.98
C GLN A 6 -2.39 -29.93 18.86
N PRO A 7 -1.95 -29.27 19.95
CA PRO A 7 -0.78 -28.41 19.89
C PRO A 7 0.42 -29.28 19.54
N LYS A 8 0.99 -29.08 18.35
CA LYS A 8 2.26 -29.69 17.95
C LYS A 8 3.29 -29.32 19.02
N ALA A 9 3.83 -30.34 19.70
CA ALA A 9 4.93 -30.16 20.63
C ALA A 9 6.03 -29.34 19.94
N ALA A 10 6.44 -28.24 20.57
CA ALA A 10 7.46 -27.37 20.03
C ALA A 10 8.75 -28.19 19.84
N LEU A 11 9.25 -28.24 18.59
CA LEU A 11 10.52 -28.90 18.31
C LEU A 11 11.65 -28.21 19.10
N PRO A 12 12.70 -28.95 19.48
CA PRO A 12 13.92 -28.37 20.04
C PRO A 12 14.46 -27.25 19.12
N PRO A 13 14.99 -26.14 19.67
CA PRO A 13 15.54 -25.02 18.89
C PRO A 13 16.53 -25.43 17.80
N ALA A 14 17.31 -26.49 18.03
CA ALA A 14 18.30 -27.03 17.11
C ALA A 14 17.72 -27.73 15.86
N LEU A 15 16.42 -28.06 15.87
CA LEU A 15 15.73 -28.76 14.77
C LEU A 15 14.83 -27.84 13.94
N TYR A 16 14.77 -26.54 14.25
CA TYR A 16 14.12 -25.60 13.34
C TYR A 16 14.99 -25.44 12.10
N PRO A 17 14.47 -25.73 10.89
CA PRO A 17 15.21 -25.45 9.68
C PRO A 17 15.51 -23.95 9.65
N SER A 18 16.78 -23.59 9.40
CA SER A 18 17.27 -22.22 9.40
C SER A 18 16.56 -21.31 8.38
N LYS A 19 15.79 -21.90 7.45
CA LYS A 19 14.88 -21.20 6.54
C LYS A 19 13.55 -21.95 6.42
N PRO A 20 12.41 -21.25 6.46
CA PRO A 20 11.13 -21.86 6.16
C PRO A 20 11.14 -22.44 4.73
N PRO A 21 10.43 -23.56 4.48
CA PRO A 21 10.36 -24.14 3.14
C PRO A 21 9.85 -23.13 2.12
N ARG A 22 10.25 -23.27 0.84
CA ARG A 22 9.90 -22.30 -0.22
C ARG A 22 8.39 -22.09 -0.38
N SER A 23 7.57 -23.08 -0.04
CA SER A 23 6.11 -23.06 -0.07
C SER A 23 5.45 -22.59 1.24
N ALA A 24 6.23 -22.22 2.26
CA ALA A 24 5.68 -21.76 3.53
C ALA A 24 4.84 -20.49 3.35
N LEU A 25 3.61 -20.56 3.85
CA LEU A 25 2.72 -19.41 3.93
C LEU A 25 3.23 -18.42 4.98
N MET A 26 3.24 -17.14 4.62
CA MET A 26 3.58 -16.03 5.50
C MET A 26 2.49 -15.80 6.56
N TYR A 27 1.24 -16.04 6.19
CA TYR A 27 0.08 -15.95 7.07
C TYR A 27 -0.81 -17.18 6.91
N PRO A 28 -1.42 -17.67 8.00
CA PRO A 28 -2.58 -18.54 7.90
C PRO A 28 -3.68 -17.92 7.03
N GLN A 29 -4.42 -18.75 6.28
CA GLN A 29 -5.40 -18.31 5.28
C GLN A 29 -6.44 -17.32 5.81
N ARG A 30 -6.90 -17.49 7.07
CA ARG A 30 -7.86 -16.58 7.69
C ARG A 30 -7.37 -15.13 7.77
N TYR A 31 -6.07 -14.93 7.99
CA TYR A 31 -5.49 -13.60 8.11
C TYR A 31 -5.14 -13.03 6.74
N SER A 32 -4.79 -13.87 5.77
CA SER A 32 -4.54 -13.40 4.40
C SER A 32 -5.82 -12.89 3.74
N GLN A 33 -6.99 -13.49 3.99
CA GLN A 33 -8.28 -12.98 3.53
C GLN A 33 -8.58 -11.57 4.03
N ARG A 34 -8.22 -11.26 5.28
CA ARG A 34 -8.31 -9.90 5.82
C ARG A 34 -7.45 -8.92 5.02
N LEU A 35 -6.25 -9.34 4.62
CA LEU A 35 -5.33 -8.51 3.84
C LEU A 35 -5.77 -8.34 2.39
N VAL A 36 -6.41 -9.36 1.80
CA VAL A 36 -7.10 -9.24 0.51
C VAL A 36 -8.20 -8.19 0.61
N ALA A 37 -9.07 -8.30 1.63
CA ALA A 37 -10.17 -7.35 1.83
C ALA A 37 -9.67 -5.92 2.07
N SER A 38 -8.63 -5.75 2.90
CA SER A 38 -8.03 -4.43 3.13
C SER A 38 -7.24 -3.92 1.92
N SER A 39 -6.84 -4.75 0.97
CA SER A 39 -6.22 -4.28 -0.27
C SER A 39 -7.24 -3.60 -1.18
N ALA A 40 -8.49 -4.08 -1.16
CA ALA A 40 -9.57 -3.49 -1.96
C ALA A 40 -9.90 -2.03 -1.57
N THR A 41 -9.46 -1.55 -0.39
CA THR A 41 -9.64 -0.15 0.01
C THR A 41 -8.87 0.83 -0.89
N PHE A 42 -7.85 0.36 -1.63
CA PHE A 42 -7.15 1.17 -2.64
C PHE A 42 -8.04 1.61 -3.81
N ILE A 43 -9.24 1.04 -3.97
CA ILE A 43 -10.26 1.56 -4.91
C ILE A 43 -10.61 3.03 -4.58
N VAL A 44 -10.60 3.42 -3.31
CA VAL A 44 -10.92 4.80 -2.88
C VAL A 44 -9.92 5.81 -3.43
N PRO A 45 -8.59 5.71 -3.17
CA PRO A 45 -7.63 6.65 -3.74
C PRO A 45 -7.56 6.58 -5.27
N ILE A 46 -7.83 5.43 -5.90
CA ILE A 46 -7.95 5.35 -7.37
C ILE A 46 -9.10 6.26 -7.85
N ALA A 47 -10.28 6.13 -7.25
CA ALA A 47 -11.43 6.94 -7.62
C ALA A 47 -11.17 8.44 -7.39
N VAL A 48 -10.57 8.79 -6.24
CA VAL A 48 -10.20 10.19 -5.94
C VAL A 48 -9.19 10.73 -6.95
N ALA A 49 -8.14 9.97 -7.28
CA ALA A 49 -7.14 10.38 -8.27
C ALA A 49 -7.76 10.63 -9.65
N VAL A 50 -8.66 9.76 -10.10
CA VAL A 50 -9.40 9.93 -11.37
C VAL A 50 -10.27 11.18 -11.33
N CYS A 51 -11.02 11.41 -10.25
CA CYS A 51 -11.85 12.62 -10.09
C CYS A 51 -11.02 13.92 -10.09
N GLN A 52 -9.77 13.87 -9.65
CA GLN A 52 -8.83 15.00 -9.63
C GLN A 52 -7.93 15.06 -10.88
N ASN A 53 -8.15 14.21 -11.89
CA ASN A 53 -7.36 14.09 -13.12
C ASN A 53 -5.87 13.71 -12.91
N HIS A 54 -5.53 13.07 -11.80
CA HIS A 54 -4.17 12.58 -11.56
C HIS A 54 -4.01 11.12 -12.03
N TRP A 55 -3.81 10.95 -13.34
CA TRP A 55 -3.75 9.64 -13.98
C TRP A 55 -2.53 8.80 -13.59
N ASP A 56 -1.42 9.47 -13.28
CA ASP A 56 -0.20 8.85 -12.75
C ASP A 56 -0.46 8.16 -11.40
N PHE A 57 -1.10 8.86 -10.46
CA PHE A 57 -1.48 8.30 -9.16
C PHE A 57 -2.52 7.20 -9.31
N ALA A 58 -3.54 7.39 -10.16
CA ALA A 58 -4.56 6.38 -10.42
C ALA A 58 -3.95 5.08 -10.96
N THR A 59 -3.01 5.20 -11.91
CA THR A 59 -2.29 4.05 -12.50
C THR A 59 -1.46 3.34 -11.44
N LEU A 60 -0.66 4.08 -10.67
CA LEU A 60 0.19 3.52 -9.62
C LEU A 60 -0.62 2.82 -8.53
N ALA A 61 -1.71 3.44 -8.05
CA ALA A 61 -2.60 2.85 -7.04
C ALA A 61 -3.31 1.60 -7.59
N SER A 62 -3.68 1.59 -8.87
CA SER A 62 -4.26 0.41 -9.54
C SER A 62 -3.26 -0.74 -9.62
N LEU A 63 -1.99 -0.46 -9.94
CA LEU A 63 -0.93 -1.47 -9.95
C LEU A 63 -0.74 -2.06 -8.55
N VAL A 64 -0.65 -1.23 -7.51
CA VAL A 64 -0.54 -1.69 -6.11
C VAL A 64 -1.74 -2.55 -5.71
N LEU A 65 -2.97 -2.14 -6.05
CA LEU A 65 -4.17 -2.93 -5.78
C LEU A 65 -4.08 -4.33 -6.41
N VAL A 66 -3.76 -4.39 -7.71
CA VAL A 66 -3.69 -5.67 -8.45
C VAL A 66 -2.59 -6.56 -7.90
N THR A 67 -1.39 -6.02 -7.63
CA THR A 67 -0.28 -6.84 -7.13
C THR A 67 -0.50 -7.30 -5.69
N SER A 68 -1.14 -6.46 -4.87
CA SER A 68 -1.45 -6.78 -3.49
C SER A 68 -2.52 -7.88 -3.41
N LEU A 69 -3.61 -7.77 -4.19
CA LEU A 69 -4.61 -8.84 -4.31
C LEU A 69 -3.98 -10.16 -4.81
N ASN A 70 -3.12 -10.09 -5.82
CA ASN A 70 -2.43 -11.26 -6.36
C ASN A 70 -1.47 -11.91 -5.33
N HIS A 71 -0.80 -11.10 -4.51
CA HIS A 71 0.06 -11.57 -3.44
C HIS A 71 -0.75 -12.21 -2.30
N TRP A 72 -1.74 -11.50 -1.75
CA TRP A 72 -2.46 -11.92 -0.56
C TRP A 72 -3.41 -13.10 -0.77
N ARG A 73 -3.80 -13.39 -2.02
CA ARG A 73 -4.53 -14.63 -2.35
C ARG A 73 -3.73 -15.90 -1.98
N SER A 74 -2.40 -15.84 -2.04
CA SER A 74 -1.50 -16.95 -1.70
C SER A 74 -0.15 -16.37 -1.20
N PRO A 75 -0.08 -15.99 0.09
CA PRO A 75 1.03 -15.20 0.62
C PRO A 75 2.24 -16.09 0.90
N VAL A 76 3.00 -16.43 -0.13
CA VAL A 76 4.24 -17.22 0.00
C VAL A 76 5.43 -16.28 0.18
N PHE A 77 6.23 -16.51 1.22
CA PHE A 77 7.31 -15.59 1.65
C PHE A 77 8.35 -15.32 0.56
N THR A 78 8.69 -16.34 -0.23
CA THR A 78 9.72 -16.30 -1.27
C THR A 78 9.18 -16.02 -2.68
N SER A 79 7.87 -15.74 -2.82
CA SER A 79 7.24 -15.56 -4.12
C SER A 79 7.70 -14.30 -4.84
N TRP A 80 7.77 -14.37 -6.18
CA TRP A 80 8.01 -13.19 -7.02
C TRP A 80 6.87 -12.18 -6.91
N ARG A 81 5.62 -12.64 -6.70
CA ARG A 81 4.43 -11.82 -6.48
C ARG A 81 4.63 -10.82 -5.33
N ARG A 82 5.16 -11.31 -4.20
CA ARG A 82 5.52 -10.48 -3.05
C ARG A 82 6.58 -9.43 -3.41
N ARG A 83 7.60 -9.82 -4.16
CA ARG A 83 8.68 -8.91 -4.57
C ARG A 83 8.14 -7.78 -5.43
N VAL A 84 7.33 -8.10 -6.44
CA VAL A 84 6.71 -7.10 -7.32
C VAL A 84 5.82 -6.16 -6.51
N ASP A 85 4.94 -6.71 -5.67
CA ASP A 85 4.06 -5.93 -4.81
C ASP A 85 4.82 -4.98 -3.87
N THR A 86 5.81 -5.50 -3.14
CA THR A 86 6.64 -4.68 -2.23
C THR A 86 7.46 -3.63 -2.99
N THR A 87 7.95 -3.93 -4.20
CA THR A 87 8.67 -2.97 -5.03
C THR A 87 7.75 -1.84 -5.50
N LEU A 88 6.53 -2.15 -5.95
CA LEU A 88 5.54 -1.14 -6.35
C LEU A 88 5.12 -0.25 -5.18
N VAL A 89 4.87 -0.85 -4.00
CA VAL A 89 4.56 -0.06 -2.80
C VAL A 89 5.71 0.87 -2.44
N ARG A 90 6.96 0.39 -2.44
CA ARG A 90 8.14 1.22 -2.13
C ARG A 90 8.33 2.35 -3.14
N GLY A 91 8.32 2.02 -4.44
CA GLY A 91 8.44 3.01 -5.51
C GLY A 91 7.30 4.03 -5.46
N GLY A 92 6.09 3.56 -5.21
CA GLY A 92 4.92 4.41 -5.07
C GLY A 92 5.00 5.34 -3.87
N THR A 93 5.43 4.85 -2.71
CA THR A 93 5.66 5.70 -1.52
C THR A 93 6.68 6.79 -1.78
N VAL A 94 7.80 6.46 -2.43
CA VAL A 94 8.82 7.46 -2.79
C VAL A 94 8.24 8.49 -3.76
N TYR A 95 7.48 8.05 -4.77
CA TYR A 95 6.82 8.94 -5.71
C TYR A 95 5.86 9.91 -5.00
N HIS A 96 4.98 9.40 -4.14
CA HIS A 96 4.05 10.23 -3.37
C HIS A 96 4.77 11.22 -2.47
N LEU A 97 5.86 10.81 -1.81
CA LEU A 97 6.66 11.69 -0.96
C LEU A 97 7.30 12.83 -1.77
N VAL A 98 7.87 12.53 -2.93
CA VAL A 98 8.44 13.56 -3.82
C VAL A 98 7.37 14.54 -4.28
N GLN A 99 6.20 14.06 -4.70
CA GLN A 99 5.10 14.91 -5.14
C GLN A 99 4.56 15.76 -3.97
N ALA A 100 4.45 15.19 -2.77
CA ALA A 100 4.04 15.91 -1.58
C ALA A 100 4.99 17.06 -1.25
N LEU A 101 6.30 16.81 -1.24
CA LEU A 101 7.33 17.82 -0.94
C LEU A 101 7.39 18.94 -1.99
N LYS A 102 7.04 18.66 -3.25
CA LYS A 102 7.04 19.64 -4.34
C LYS A 102 5.77 20.48 -4.39
N GLY A 103 4.61 19.89 -4.08
CA GLY A 103 3.31 20.48 -4.42
C GLY A 103 2.41 20.84 -3.26
N LEU A 104 2.66 20.33 -2.03
CA LEU A 104 1.80 20.62 -0.89
C LEU A 104 2.25 21.85 -0.11
N GLN A 105 1.26 22.62 0.34
CA GLN A 105 1.46 23.64 1.37
C GLN A 105 1.80 22.99 2.73
N LEU A 106 2.31 23.79 3.66
CA LEU A 106 2.84 23.29 4.94
C LEU A 106 1.86 22.40 5.71
N LEU A 107 0.61 22.83 5.89
CA LEU A 107 -0.37 22.09 6.69
C LEU A 107 -0.74 20.71 6.08
N PRO A 108 -1.17 20.60 4.80
CA PRO A 108 -1.42 19.30 4.19
C PRO A 108 -0.16 18.43 4.09
N LEU A 109 1.02 19.04 3.91
CA LEU A 109 2.29 18.32 3.96
C LEU A 109 2.52 17.66 5.32
N LEU A 110 2.34 18.38 6.43
CA LEU A 110 2.49 17.82 7.78
C LEU A 110 1.48 16.70 8.03
N GLY A 111 0.23 16.86 7.55
CA GLY A 111 -0.78 15.80 7.61
C GLY A 111 -0.36 14.54 6.85
N PHE A 112 0.13 14.71 5.61
CA PHE A 112 0.62 13.61 4.77
C PHE A 112 1.83 12.89 5.41
N LEU A 113 2.81 13.64 5.92
CA LEU A 113 4.00 13.08 6.58
C LEU A 113 3.64 12.34 7.88
N SER A 114 2.67 12.86 8.64
CA SER A 114 2.19 12.21 9.86
C SER A 114 1.51 10.86 9.54
N LEU A 115 0.59 10.84 8.56
CA LEU A 115 -0.07 9.61 8.11
C LEU A 115 0.93 8.59 7.56
N THR A 116 1.92 9.05 6.79
CA THR A 116 3.00 8.19 6.27
C THR A 116 3.83 7.60 7.40
N SER A 117 4.17 8.39 8.43
CA SER A 117 4.94 7.94 9.59
C SER A 117 4.16 6.93 10.44
N VAL A 118 2.85 7.16 10.64
CA VAL A 118 1.95 6.19 11.29
C VAL A 118 1.89 4.90 10.49
N GLY A 119 1.71 4.98 9.16
CA GLY A 119 1.72 3.82 8.27
C GLY A 119 3.02 3.03 8.37
N ALA A 120 4.17 3.69 8.31
CA ALA A 120 5.48 3.07 8.45
C ALA A 120 5.62 2.34 9.81
N SER A 121 5.20 2.99 10.89
CA SER A 121 5.23 2.40 12.24
C SER A 121 4.35 1.16 12.33
N LEU A 122 3.13 1.21 11.79
CA LEU A 122 2.21 0.07 11.73
C LEU A 122 2.76 -1.08 10.89
N TYR A 123 3.44 -0.79 9.78
CA TYR A 123 4.11 -1.81 8.97
C TYR A 123 5.25 -2.49 9.75
N LEU A 124 6.09 -1.72 10.46
CA LEU A 124 7.14 -2.28 11.32
C LEU A 124 6.56 -3.15 12.44
N MET A 125 5.49 -2.70 13.10
CA MET A 125 4.79 -3.50 14.11
C MET A 125 4.20 -4.78 13.51
N ALA A 126 3.66 -4.73 12.29
CA ALA A 126 3.16 -5.92 11.60
C ALA A 126 4.28 -6.95 11.36
N ILE A 127 5.49 -6.51 11.01
CA ILE A 127 6.66 -7.39 10.88
C ILE A 127 7.02 -8.00 12.24
N VAL A 128 7.14 -7.19 13.29
CA VAL A 128 7.52 -7.65 14.63
C VAL A 128 6.52 -8.69 15.16
N TYR A 129 5.21 -8.42 15.09
CA TYR A 129 4.21 -9.39 15.50
C TYR A 129 4.19 -10.64 14.59
N GLY A 130 4.45 -10.47 13.30
CA GLY A 130 4.55 -11.59 12.36
C GLY A 130 5.70 -12.54 12.72
N GLN A 131 6.86 -12.00 13.10
CA GLN A 131 8.02 -12.77 13.55
C GLN A 131 7.77 -13.51 14.87
N LYS A 132 6.94 -12.94 15.75
CA LYS A 132 6.49 -13.59 17.01
C LYS A 132 5.40 -14.66 16.81
N GLY A 133 4.93 -14.87 15.58
CA GLY A 133 3.79 -15.75 15.31
C GLY A 133 2.42 -15.18 15.71
N GLU A 134 2.37 -13.91 16.14
CA GLU A 134 1.14 -13.20 16.54
C GLU A 134 0.37 -12.69 15.31
N HIS A 135 0.04 -13.59 14.39
CA HIS A 135 -0.51 -13.28 13.06
C HIS A 135 -1.80 -12.45 13.08
N ASN A 136 -2.61 -12.53 14.16
CA ASN A 136 -3.80 -11.68 14.30
C ASN A 136 -3.42 -10.20 14.42
N ARG A 137 -2.53 -9.87 15.37
CA ARG A 137 -2.06 -8.50 15.59
C ARG A 137 -1.27 -8.00 14.40
N ALA A 138 -0.42 -8.86 13.83
CA ALA A 138 0.35 -8.54 12.64
C ALA A 138 -0.56 -8.12 11.47
N SER A 139 -1.63 -8.89 11.22
CA SER A 139 -2.60 -8.53 10.16
C SER A 139 -3.41 -7.29 10.49
N LEU A 140 -3.79 -7.04 11.76
CA LEU A 140 -4.46 -5.79 12.15
C LEU A 140 -3.57 -4.56 11.93
N CYS A 141 -2.29 -4.63 12.33
CA CYS A 141 -1.32 -3.58 12.06
C CYS A 141 -1.17 -3.33 10.55
N HIS A 142 -1.15 -4.40 9.74
CA HIS A 142 -1.06 -4.26 8.29
C HIS A 142 -2.32 -3.63 7.67
N VAL A 143 -3.52 -3.94 8.19
CA VAL A 143 -4.76 -3.23 7.81
C VAL A 143 -4.66 -1.76 8.17
N GLY A 144 -4.17 -1.44 9.37
CA GLY A 144 -3.93 -0.05 9.78
C GLY A 144 -2.97 0.66 8.82
N PHE A 145 -1.89 0.00 8.42
CA PHE A 145 -0.97 0.50 7.39
C PHE A 145 -1.68 0.82 6.06
N HIS A 146 -2.56 -0.07 5.56
CA HIS A 146 -3.36 0.21 4.36
C HIS A 146 -4.26 1.45 4.55
N LEU A 147 -4.95 1.55 5.69
CA LEU A 147 -5.85 2.67 5.96
C LEU A 147 -5.09 3.99 6.03
N SER A 148 -3.94 4.03 6.71
CA SER A 148 -3.08 5.22 6.76
C SER A 148 -2.63 5.65 5.36
N PHE A 149 -2.23 4.71 4.51
CA PHE A 149 -1.84 5.01 3.13
C PHE A 149 -3.01 5.47 2.26
N VAL A 150 -4.20 4.88 2.41
CA VAL A 150 -5.41 5.30 1.70
C VAL A 150 -5.77 6.74 2.07
N VAL A 151 -5.84 7.06 3.37
CA VAL A 151 -6.17 8.42 3.83
C VAL A 151 -5.08 9.41 3.40
N GLY A 152 -3.80 9.04 3.51
CA GLY A 152 -2.69 9.89 3.08
C GLY A 152 -2.70 10.15 1.57
N SER A 153 -3.04 9.14 0.76
CA SER A 153 -3.15 9.27 -0.69
C SER A 153 -4.31 10.19 -1.07
N CYS A 154 -5.49 10.02 -0.45
CA CYS A 154 -6.62 10.92 -0.68
C CYS A 154 -6.30 12.36 -0.28
N LEU A 155 -5.63 12.57 0.87
CA LEU A 155 -5.17 13.90 1.28
C LEU A 155 -4.25 14.51 0.23
N LEU A 156 -3.24 13.75 -0.24
CA LEU A 156 -2.32 14.21 -1.28
C LEU A 156 -3.10 14.63 -2.53
N TYR A 157 -3.97 13.77 -3.08
CA TYR A 157 -4.65 14.03 -4.35
C TYR A 157 -5.66 15.18 -4.27
N CYS A 158 -6.33 15.36 -3.12
CA CYS A 158 -7.27 16.46 -2.94
C CYS A 158 -6.59 17.82 -2.71
N THR A 159 -5.31 17.84 -2.36
CA THR A 159 -4.58 19.07 -2.00
C THR A 159 -3.44 19.41 -2.95
N LEU A 160 -3.06 18.48 -3.82
CA LEU A 160 -2.14 18.74 -4.90
C LEU A 160 -2.85 19.56 -5.98
N ASN A 161 -2.26 20.68 -6.37
CA ASN A 161 -2.77 21.41 -7.52
C ASN A 161 -2.62 20.54 -8.78
N PRO A 162 -3.62 20.48 -9.66
CA PRO A 162 -3.49 19.78 -10.94
C PRO A 162 -2.28 20.33 -11.70
N SER A 163 -1.43 19.43 -12.20
CA SER A 163 -0.31 19.84 -13.04
C SER A 163 -0.87 20.45 -14.32
N PRO A 164 -0.25 21.49 -14.90
CA PRO A 164 -0.67 22.01 -16.20
C PRO A 164 -0.64 20.95 -17.33
N MET A 165 0.10 19.83 -17.15
CA MET A 165 0.06 18.67 -18.05
C MET A 165 -1.22 17.82 -17.91
N ASP A 166 -1.98 17.97 -16.83
CA ASP A 166 -3.21 17.20 -16.54
C ASP A 166 -4.47 17.91 -17.07
N LEU A 167 -4.32 19.06 -17.76
CA LEU A 167 -5.44 19.72 -18.42
C LEU A 167 -5.91 18.86 -19.60
N PRO A 168 -7.22 18.57 -19.72
CA PRO A 168 -7.74 17.91 -20.91
C PRO A 168 -7.30 18.70 -22.16
N ILE A 169 -6.82 18.00 -23.19
CA ILE A 169 -6.29 18.54 -24.45
C ILE A 169 -7.06 19.79 -24.97
N PRO A 170 -8.42 19.83 -24.96
CA PRO A 170 -9.14 21.04 -25.38
C PRO A 170 -8.88 22.28 -24.51
N VAL A 171 -8.69 22.12 -23.20
CA VAL A 171 -8.37 23.22 -22.27
C VAL A 171 -6.91 23.63 -22.40
N ALA A 172 -5.99 22.67 -22.55
CA ALA A 172 -4.58 22.97 -22.82
C ALA A 172 -4.41 23.78 -24.12
N LEU A 173 -5.16 23.44 -25.17
CA LEU A 173 -5.21 24.22 -26.43
C LEU A 173 -5.83 25.61 -26.25
N THR A 174 -6.78 25.76 -25.34
CA THR A 174 -7.43 27.06 -25.06
C THR A 174 -6.50 27.97 -24.28
N VAL A 175 -5.83 27.45 -23.23
CA VAL A 175 -4.83 28.20 -22.47
C VAL A 175 -3.62 28.55 -23.34
N ALA A 176 -3.15 27.64 -24.18
CA ALA A 176 -2.06 27.91 -25.14
C ALA A 176 -2.43 28.95 -26.21
N ARG A 177 -3.71 29.17 -26.49
CA ARG A 177 -4.19 30.24 -27.38
C ARG A 177 -4.33 31.60 -26.68
N LEU A 178 -4.43 31.60 -25.36
CA LEU A 178 -4.63 32.82 -24.56
C LEU A 178 -3.31 33.38 -24.00
N LEU A 179 -2.22 32.62 -24.02
CA LEU A 179 -0.90 33.14 -23.68
C LEU A 179 -0.36 34.02 -24.82
N PRO A 180 0.15 35.23 -24.51
CA PRO A 180 0.78 36.08 -25.50
C PRO A 180 1.96 35.33 -26.13
N ARG A 181 1.99 35.33 -27.47
CA ARG A 181 3.16 34.87 -28.21
C ARG A 181 4.11 36.05 -28.30
N ASP A 182 5.14 36.00 -27.46
CA ASP A 182 6.32 36.86 -27.60
C ASP A 182 7.17 36.45 -28.81
#